data_AF-A0A9E1F9V2-F1
#
_entry.id   AF-A0A9E1F9V2-F1
#
_cell.length_a   1.000
_cell.length_b   1.000
_cell.length_c   1.000
_cell.angle_alpha   90.00
_cell.angle_beta   90.00
_cell.angle_gamma   90.00
#
_symmetry.space_group_name_H-M   'P 1'
#
loop_
_entity.id
_entity.type
_entity.pdbx_description
1 polymer ?
#
loop_
_entity_poly.entity_id
_entity_poly.type
_entity_poly.pdbx_seq_one_letter_code
_entity_poly.pdbx_strand_id
1 'polypeptide(L)'
;IKILSNANIALAICFMFLILFLGDTTQLLKSFVQNSGDYVSTLISNTFNLYAYERQNESWLGGWTLLYWAWWLSWSPFVGLFIAKISKGRTIREFVIGVLLVPTGFTFAWMSFFGNSAIALVQNGFSELATTVNSDSASALFMFLEKFSFSGVLSVIAVFMIVIFFVTSADSAAIVMNMLCSNGKDDTPVWQKVFWGVTVGVVAAFLMLAGGLGSLQALTITTALPFSIVLLGAIYGLFKALRVDLTKKETNNFSNMPISDLSKPWQERLSAIITLPGKKDGKKFLNEVVLKAFNELKEEFAKNGLEANVTNGENFVNLNVGLGDEMDFRYGVYLTKSHSPDYTRELDGDDLYYRAEVYLKEGGQDYDVLGWSEATLINDVIEQYRKHMQFLHVVRE
;
A
#
# COMPACT_ATOMS: atom_id res chain seq x y z
N ILE A 1 -23.98 12.01 1.85
CA ILE A 1 -22.92 11.03 2.24
C ILE A 1 -22.01 11.56 3.33
N LYS A 2 -21.11 12.53 3.07
CA LYS A 2 -20.11 12.97 4.08
C LYS A 2 -20.72 13.37 5.43
N ILE A 3 -21.81 14.16 5.43
CA ILE A 3 -22.48 14.59 6.67
C ILE A 3 -23.11 13.40 7.40
N LEU A 4 -23.89 12.56 6.71
CA LEU A 4 -24.51 11.37 7.30
C LEU A 4 -23.47 10.37 7.81
N SER A 5 -22.38 10.15 7.07
CA SER A 5 -21.30 9.23 7.45
C SER A 5 -20.55 9.73 8.69
N ASN A 6 -20.21 11.03 8.74
CA ASN A 6 -19.57 11.63 9.91
C ASN A 6 -20.49 11.61 11.13
N ALA A 7 -21.77 11.96 10.95
CA ALA A 7 -22.77 11.90 12.01
C ALA A 7 -22.95 10.46 12.51
N ASN A 8 -22.94 9.47 11.62
CA ASN A 8 -23.07 8.07 11.98
C ASN A 8 -21.90 7.56 12.82
N ILE A 9 -20.66 7.89 12.42
CA ILE A 9 -19.46 7.52 13.19
C ILE A 9 -19.47 8.21 14.56
N ALA A 10 -19.82 9.50 14.61
CA ALA A 10 -19.94 10.21 15.87
C ALA A 10 -21.01 9.59 16.78
N LEU A 11 -22.17 9.25 16.22
CA LEU A 11 -23.26 8.59 16.94
C LEU A 11 -22.84 7.21 17.46
N ALA A 12 -22.15 6.42 16.65
CA ALA A 12 -21.64 5.10 17.05
C ALA A 12 -20.62 5.19 18.19
N ILE A 13 -19.68 6.14 18.11
CA ILE A 13 -18.72 6.40 19.17
C ILE A 13 -19.45 6.83 20.46
N CYS A 14 -20.40 7.77 20.35
CA CYS A 14 -21.19 8.22 21.51
C CYS A 14 -21.97 7.05 22.13
N PHE A 15 -22.61 6.22 21.32
CA PHE A 15 -23.38 5.08 21.77
C PHE A 15 -22.51 4.04 22.47
N MET A 16 -21.33 3.76 21.93
CA MET A 16 -20.34 2.89 22.56
C MET A 16 -19.88 3.42 23.93
N PHE A 17 -19.64 4.74 24.05
CA PHE A 17 -19.31 5.36 25.33
C PHE A 17 -20.50 5.37 26.31
N LEU A 18 -21.73 5.53 25.83
CA LEU A 18 -22.92 5.41 26.68
C LEU A 18 -22.99 4.02 27.32
N ILE A 19 -22.77 2.95 26.55
CA ILE A 19 -22.73 1.59 27.12
C ILE A 19 -21.58 1.43 28.11
N LEU A 20 -20.40 1.98 27.81
CA LEU A 20 -19.26 1.93 28.72
C LEU A 20 -19.56 2.56 30.09
N PHE A 21 -20.23 3.73 30.11
CA PHE A 21 -20.53 4.47 31.33
C PHE A 21 -21.79 3.99 32.06
N LEU A 22 -22.75 3.43 31.34
CA LEU A 22 -23.97 2.86 31.94
C LEU A 22 -23.75 1.42 32.44
N GLY A 23 -22.71 0.72 31.96
CA GLY A 23 -22.26 -0.57 32.47
C GLY A 23 -21.18 -0.45 33.55
N ASP A 24 -20.57 -1.58 33.94
CA ASP A 24 -19.41 -1.58 34.83
C ASP A 24 -18.16 -1.12 34.05
N THR A 25 -17.92 0.19 34.04
CA THR A 25 -16.81 0.81 33.33
C THR A 25 -15.46 0.19 33.69
N THR A 26 -15.25 -0.15 34.96
CA THR A 26 -13.96 -0.71 35.42
C THR A 26 -13.76 -2.11 34.84
N GLN A 27 -14.79 -2.95 34.90
CA GLN A 27 -14.75 -4.28 34.32
C GLN A 27 -14.57 -4.23 32.80
N LEU A 28 -15.30 -3.36 32.10
CA LEU A 28 -15.23 -3.24 30.64
C LEU A 28 -13.86 -2.77 30.15
N LEU A 29 -13.20 -1.83 30.85
CA LEU A 29 -11.84 -1.42 30.51
C LEU A 29 -10.82 -2.53 30.77
N LYS A 30 -10.96 -3.30 31.86
CA LYS A 30 -10.12 -4.48 32.12
C LYS A 30 -10.31 -5.53 31.03
N SER A 31 -11.56 -5.85 30.68
CA SER A 31 -11.89 -6.80 29.62
C SER A 31 -11.36 -6.34 28.26
N PHE A 32 -11.42 -5.05 27.94
CA PHE A 32 -10.85 -4.53 26.69
C PHE A 32 -9.35 -4.82 26.57
N VAL A 33 -8.57 -4.56 27.62
CA VAL A 33 -7.14 -4.85 27.64
C VAL A 33 -6.89 -6.36 27.53
N GLN A 34 -7.62 -7.16 28.31
CA GLN A 34 -7.47 -8.61 28.31
C GLN A 34 -7.85 -9.24 26.96
N ASN A 35 -9.02 -8.93 26.41
CA ASN A 35 -9.49 -9.42 25.11
C ASN A 35 -8.51 -9.05 23.98
N SER A 36 -7.92 -7.85 24.04
CA SER A 36 -6.93 -7.40 23.05
C SER A 36 -5.65 -8.24 23.15
N GLY A 37 -5.16 -8.51 24.36
CA GLY A 37 -4.01 -9.39 24.59
C GLY A 37 -4.28 -10.83 24.15
N ASP A 38 -5.47 -11.35 24.48
CA ASP A 38 -5.90 -12.70 24.13
C ASP A 38 -5.99 -12.88 22.61
N TYR A 39 -6.53 -11.90 21.89
CA TYR A 39 -6.57 -11.91 20.42
C TYR A 39 -5.16 -12.00 19.82
N VAL A 40 -4.23 -11.17 20.28
CA VAL A 40 -2.84 -11.19 19.80
C VAL A 40 -2.17 -12.51 20.12
N SER A 41 -2.37 -13.04 21.32
CA SER A 41 -1.80 -14.33 21.76
C SER A 41 -2.31 -15.51 20.95
N THR A 42 -3.57 -15.48 20.51
CA THR A 42 -4.22 -16.61 19.82
C THR A 42 -4.27 -16.46 18.30
N LEU A 43 -3.80 -15.34 17.75
CA LEU A 43 -3.90 -14.99 16.33
C LEU A 43 -3.40 -16.12 15.40
N ILE A 44 -2.21 -16.65 15.67
CA ILE A 44 -1.60 -17.70 14.83
C ILE A 44 -2.45 -18.98 14.91
N SER A 45 -2.82 -19.42 16.11
CA SER A 45 -3.59 -20.65 16.31
C SER A 45 -4.97 -20.56 15.64
N ASN A 46 -5.70 -19.45 15.84
CA ASN A 46 -7.01 -19.24 15.24
C ASN A 46 -6.96 -19.13 13.70
N THR A 47 -5.87 -18.58 13.15
CA THR A 47 -5.69 -18.48 11.69
C THR A 47 -5.62 -19.85 11.01
N PHE A 48 -5.00 -20.84 11.66
CA PHE A 48 -4.80 -22.18 11.11
C PHE A 48 -5.76 -23.23 11.68
N ASN A 49 -6.69 -22.86 12.56
CA ASN A 49 -7.61 -23.80 13.16
C ASN A 49 -8.72 -24.20 12.18
N LEU A 50 -8.58 -25.38 11.59
CA LEU A 50 -9.56 -26.00 10.69
C LEU A 50 -10.41 -27.07 11.39
N TYR A 51 -10.29 -27.22 12.71
CA TYR A 51 -10.96 -28.27 13.49
C TYR A 51 -10.76 -29.69 12.93
N ALA A 52 -9.60 -29.96 12.31
CA ALA A 52 -9.33 -31.22 11.61
C ALA A 52 -9.46 -32.48 12.50
N TYR A 53 -9.26 -32.34 13.81
CA TYR A 53 -9.36 -33.42 14.79
C TYR A 53 -10.65 -33.35 15.64
N GLU A 54 -11.49 -32.33 15.42
CA GLU A 54 -12.71 -32.05 16.19
C GLU A 54 -13.90 -31.89 15.24
N ARG A 55 -14.25 -32.95 14.51
CA ARG A 55 -15.30 -32.91 13.48
C ARG A 55 -16.65 -32.38 13.97
N GLN A 56 -16.97 -32.50 15.25
CA GLN A 56 -18.18 -31.88 15.82
C GLN A 56 -18.23 -30.35 15.65
N ASN A 57 -17.09 -29.70 15.42
CA ASN A 57 -16.95 -28.26 15.25
C ASN A 57 -16.94 -27.81 13.77
N GLU A 58 -17.13 -28.71 12.79
CA GLU A 58 -17.25 -28.33 11.38
C GLU A 58 -18.40 -27.34 11.13
N SER A 59 -19.54 -27.54 11.80
CA SER A 59 -20.69 -26.64 11.71
C SER A 59 -20.38 -25.25 12.27
N TRP A 60 -19.57 -25.17 13.33
CA TRP A 60 -19.10 -23.91 13.89
C TRP A 60 -18.22 -23.18 12.88
N LEU A 61 -17.26 -23.89 12.25
CA LEU A 61 -16.33 -23.29 11.29
C LEU A 61 -17.07 -22.69 10.09
N GLY A 62 -18.08 -23.40 9.58
CA GLY A 62 -18.96 -22.94 8.50
C GLY A 62 -19.81 -21.73 8.91
N GLY A 63 -20.45 -21.79 10.08
CA GLY A 63 -21.38 -20.76 10.56
C GLY A 63 -20.72 -19.46 11.02
N TRP A 64 -19.44 -19.50 11.38
CA TRP A 64 -18.71 -18.33 11.90
C TRP A 64 -17.55 -17.95 10.98
N THR A 65 -16.41 -18.64 11.11
CA THR A 65 -15.17 -18.23 10.43
C THR A 65 -15.32 -18.15 8.92
N LEU A 66 -15.80 -19.21 8.26
CA LEU A 66 -15.95 -19.23 6.80
C LEU A 66 -17.02 -18.25 6.32
N LEU A 67 -18.11 -18.09 7.07
CA LEU A 67 -19.13 -17.09 6.78
C LEU A 67 -18.55 -15.68 6.78
N TYR A 68 -17.81 -15.30 7.83
CA TYR A 68 -17.21 -13.96 7.92
C TYR A 68 -16.12 -13.77 6.85
N TRP A 69 -15.27 -14.76 6.59
CA TRP A 69 -14.32 -14.69 5.47
C TRP A 69 -15.03 -14.46 4.15
N ALA A 70 -16.07 -15.23 3.84
CA ALA A 70 -16.86 -15.06 2.63
C ALA A 70 -17.51 -13.66 2.55
N TRP A 71 -18.11 -13.21 3.66
CA TRP A 71 -18.69 -11.88 3.74
C TRP A 71 -17.66 -10.80 3.44
N TRP A 72 -16.52 -10.79 4.13
CA TRP A 72 -15.49 -9.77 3.92
C TRP A 72 -14.90 -9.79 2.51
N LEU A 73 -14.69 -10.98 1.93
CA LEU A 73 -14.23 -11.11 0.55
C LEU A 73 -15.24 -10.53 -0.44
N SER A 74 -16.53 -10.84 -0.28
CA SER A 74 -17.59 -10.31 -1.15
C SER A 74 -17.74 -8.78 -1.07
N TRP A 75 -17.43 -8.18 0.08
CA TRP A 75 -17.50 -6.73 0.30
C TRP A 75 -16.21 -5.98 -0.08
N SER A 76 -15.11 -6.69 -0.29
CA SER A 76 -13.80 -6.08 -0.57
C SER A 76 -13.76 -5.13 -1.78
N PRO A 77 -14.52 -5.30 -2.88
CA PRO A 77 -14.47 -4.34 -4.01
C PRO A 77 -15.06 -2.99 -3.63
N PHE A 78 -16.19 -3.06 -2.92
CA PHE A 78 -16.90 -1.90 -2.42
C PHE A 78 -16.03 -1.14 -1.41
N VAL A 79 -15.55 -1.84 -0.39
CA VAL A 79 -14.73 -1.25 0.68
C VAL A 79 -13.40 -0.75 0.11
N GLY A 80 -12.74 -1.53 -0.73
CA GLY A 80 -11.45 -1.17 -1.33
C GLY A 80 -11.52 0.12 -2.16
N LEU A 81 -12.54 0.28 -3.01
CA LEU A 81 -12.72 1.50 -3.80
C LEU A 81 -13.06 2.71 -2.94
N PHE A 82 -13.89 2.53 -1.90
CA PHE A 82 -14.19 3.60 -0.96
C PHE A 82 -12.93 4.10 -0.24
N ILE A 83 -12.16 3.17 0.34
CA ILE A 83 -10.93 3.51 1.07
C ILE A 83 -9.90 4.12 0.12
N ALA A 84 -9.75 3.60 -1.11
CA ALA A 84 -8.84 4.16 -2.11
C ALA A 84 -9.16 5.63 -2.41
N LYS A 85 -10.44 6.00 -2.55
CA LYS A 85 -10.86 7.39 -2.83
C LYS A 85 -10.50 8.36 -1.71
N ILE A 86 -10.68 7.96 -0.45
CA ILE A 86 -10.37 8.81 0.71
C ILE A 86 -8.88 8.81 1.09
N SER A 87 -8.09 7.92 0.50
CA SER A 87 -6.66 7.76 0.80
C SER A 87 -5.73 8.41 -0.24
N LYS A 88 -6.27 9.22 -1.16
CA LYS A 88 -5.47 9.93 -2.16
C LYS A 88 -4.42 10.83 -1.49
N GLY A 89 -3.15 10.65 -1.87
CA GLY A 89 -2.02 11.43 -1.36
C GLY A 89 -1.37 10.85 -0.09
N ARG A 90 -1.84 9.70 0.41
CA ARG A 90 -1.17 8.97 1.50
C ARG A 90 -0.08 8.05 0.96
N THR A 91 0.96 7.82 1.76
CA THR A 91 1.93 6.76 1.47
C THR A 91 1.28 5.39 1.66
N ILE A 92 1.79 4.36 0.97
CA ILE A 92 1.32 2.97 1.14
C ILE A 92 1.42 2.54 2.61
N ARG A 93 2.48 2.95 3.32
CA ARG A 93 2.67 2.63 4.74
C ARG A 93 1.59 3.23 5.63
N GLU A 94 1.31 4.53 5.49
CA GLU A 94 0.26 5.21 6.25
C GLU A 94 -1.11 4.61 5.95
N PHE A 95 -1.37 4.29 4.67
CA PHE A 95 -2.60 3.63 4.24
C PHE A 95 -2.78 2.28 4.95
N VAL A 96 -1.79 1.38 4.87
CA VAL A 96 -1.89 0.04 5.47
C VAL A 96 -2.07 0.12 6.99
N ILE A 97 -1.27 0.93 7.68
CA ILE A 97 -1.35 1.08 9.13
C ILE A 97 -2.72 1.65 9.53
N GLY A 98 -3.18 2.70 8.86
CA GLY A 98 -4.46 3.34 9.18
C GLY A 98 -5.66 2.42 8.96
N VAL A 99 -5.69 1.72 7.82
CA VAL A 99 -6.79 0.82 7.44
C VAL A 99 -6.84 -0.43 8.32
N LEU A 100 -5.69 -0.92 8.82
CA LEU A 100 -5.66 -2.06 9.72
C LEU A 100 -5.94 -1.67 11.17
N LEU A 101 -5.22 -0.69 11.72
CA LEU A 101 -5.25 -0.45 13.17
C LEU A 101 -6.51 0.30 13.63
N VAL A 102 -6.99 1.29 12.87
CA VAL A 102 -8.14 2.11 13.31
C VAL A 102 -9.43 1.29 13.41
N PRO A 103 -9.83 0.51 12.38
CA PRO A 103 -11.03 -0.32 12.48
C PRO A 103 -10.89 -1.47 13.48
N THR A 104 -9.68 -2.05 13.59
CA THR A 104 -9.41 -3.13 14.56
C THR A 104 -9.58 -2.63 16.00
N GLY A 105 -9.00 -1.46 16.33
CA GLY A 105 -9.15 -0.87 17.65
C GLY A 105 -10.61 -0.54 18.00
N PHE A 106 -11.36 0.02 17.03
CA PHE A 106 -12.80 0.24 17.19
C PHE A 106 -13.55 -1.08 17.42
N THR A 107 -13.21 -2.13 16.68
CA THR A 107 -13.84 -3.45 16.81
C THR A 107 -13.55 -4.07 18.17
N PHE A 108 -12.31 -3.99 18.67
CA PHE A 108 -11.97 -4.45 20.02
C PHE A 108 -12.76 -3.71 21.09
N ALA A 109 -12.88 -2.39 20.98
CA ALA A 109 -13.66 -1.59 21.92
C ALA A 109 -15.15 -1.98 21.87
N TRP A 110 -15.73 -2.05 20.68
CA TRP A 110 -17.13 -2.40 20.48
C TRP A 110 -17.47 -3.79 21.02
N MET A 111 -16.69 -4.80 20.62
CA MET A 111 -16.92 -6.19 21.06
C MET A 111 -16.68 -6.35 22.56
N SER A 112 -15.70 -5.64 23.13
CA SER A 112 -15.48 -5.70 24.57
C SER A 112 -16.60 -5.02 25.35
N PHE A 113 -17.04 -3.82 24.94
CA PHE A 113 -18.03 -3.08 25.72
C PHE A 113 -19.43 -3.68 25.61
N PHE A 114 -19.89 -4.01 24.40
CA PHE A 114 -21.20 -4.64 24.21
C PHE A 114 -21.17 -6.13 24.59
N GLY A 115 -20.17 -6.87 24.11
CA GLY A 115 -20.06 -8.31 24.32
C GLY A 115 -19.86 -8.67 25.78
N ASN A 116 -18.90 -8.07 26.48
CA ASN A 116 -18.70 -8.37 27.91
C ASN A 116 -19.87 -7.88 28.77
N SER A 117 -20.54 -6.78 28.40
CA SER A 117 -21.78 -6.37 29.09
C SER A 117 -22.87 -7.44 28.93
N ALA A 118 -23.07 -7.96 27.73
CA ALA A 118 -24.06 -9.01 27.47
C ALA A 118 -23.71 -10.32 28.22
N ILE A 119 -22.43 -10.72 28.20
CA ILE A 119 -21.93 -11.88 28.95
C ILE A 119 -22.17 -11.69 30.45
N ALA A 120 -21.87 -10.50 31.00
CA ALA A 120 -22.09 -10.21 32.42
C ALA A 120 -23.58 -10.30 32.80
N LEU A 121 -24.48 -9.81 31.96
CA LEU A 121 -25.93 -9.95 32.19
C LEU A 121 -26.37 -11.42 32.25
N VAL A 122 -25.88 -12.25 31.31
CA VAL A 122 -26.19 -13.69 31.29
C VAL A 122 -25.61 -14.39 32.53
N GLN A 123 -24.36 -14.10 32.89
CA GLN A 123 -23.72 -14.65 34.08
C GLN A 123 -24.42 -14.24 35.38
N ASN A 124 -24.99 -13.04 35.43
CA ASN A 124 -25.77 -12.54 36.56
C ASN A 124 -27.23 -13.02 36.56
N GLY A 125 -27.56 -14.04 35.77
CA GLY A 125 -28.85 -14.74 35.82
C GLY A 125 -29.87 -14.31 34.77
N PHE A 126 -29.53 -13.38 33.85
CA PHE A 126 -30.41 -13.02 32.73
C PHE A 126 -30.22 -13.97 31.54
N SER A 127 -30.44 -15.27 31.76
CA SER A 127 -30.21 -16.33 30.78
C SER A 127 -31.13 -16.27 29.55
N GLU A 128 -32.27 -15.59 29.66
CA GLU A 128 -33.19 -15.37 28.54
C GLU A 128 -32.51 -14.63 27.36
N LEU A 129 -31.55 -13.75 27.66
CA LEU A 129 -30.76 -13.08 26.62
C LEU A 129 -30.01 -14.10 25.75
N ALA A 130 -29.43 -15.13 26.36
CA ALA A 130 -28.70 -16.18 25.62
C ALA A 130 -29.64 -17.03 24.75
N THR A 131 -30.87 -17.27 25.19
CA THR A 131 -31.86 -17.97 24.35
C THR A 131 -32.32 -17.11 23.18
N THR A 132 -32.56 -15.81 23.42
CA THR A 132 -33.00 -14.87 22.39
C THR A 132 -31.93 -14.62 21.32
N VAL A 133 -30.65 -14.56 21.69
CA VAL A 133 -29.55 -14.44 20.71
C VAL A 133 -29.57 -15.58 19.69
N ASN A 134 -29.95 -16.80 20.10
CA ASN A 134 -29.98 -17.96 19.22
C ASN A 134 -31.26 -18.04 18.37
N SER A 135 -32.40 -17.59 18.88
CA SER A 135 -33.69 -17.66 18.18
C SER A 135 -33.98 -16.42 17.33
N ASP A 136 -33.63 -15.24 17.81
CA ASP A 136 -33.83 -13.96 17.16
C ASP A 136 -32.76 -12.94 17.59
N SER A 137 -31.63 -13.00 16.88
CA SER A 137 -30.53 -12.06 17.09
C SER A 137 -30.91 -10.57 16.92
N ALA A 138 -31.98 -10.26 16.16
CA ALA A 138 -32.40 -8.87 15.95
C ALA A 138 -33.08 -8.29 17.18
N SER A 139 -33.92 -9.07 17.88
CA SER A 139 -34.54 -8.63 19.14
C SER A 139 -33.58 -8.68 20.33
N ALA A 140 -32.56 -9.53 20.29
CA ALA A 140 -31.56 -9.66 21.36
C ALA A 140 -30.86 -8.33 21.72
N LEU A 141 -30.59 -7.47 20.72
CA LEU A 141 -30.01 -6.14 20.98
C LEU A 141 -30.93 -5.28 21.86
N PHE A 142 -32.23 -5.27 21.58
CA PHE A 142 -33.19 -4.46 22.33
C PHE A 142 -33.43 -5.02 23.73
N MET A 143 -33.51 -6.35 23.86
CA MET A 143 -33.55 -7.03 25.16
C MET A 143 -32.31 -6.74 26.01
N PHE A 144 -31.13 -6.63 25.39
CA PHE A 144 -29.91 -6.19 26.06
C PHE A 144 -30.03 -4.74 26.56
N LEU A 145 -30.51 -3.82 25.71
CA LEU A 145 -30.64 -2.40 26.06
C LEU A 145 -31.67 -2.15 27.19
N GLU A 146 -32.67 -3.02 27.35
CA GLU A 146 -33.65 -2.95 28.45
C GLU A 146 -33.02 -3.06 29.84
N LYS A 147 -31.80 -3.61 29.96
CA LYS A 147 -31.08 -3.72 31.23
C LYS A 147 -30.30 -2.46 31.62
N PHE A 148 -30.27 -1.45 30.75
CA PHE A 148 -29.62 -0.18 31.05
C PHE A 148 -30.62 0.90 31.43
N SER A 149 -30.15 1.86 32.21
CA SER A 149 -30.93 3.09 32.47
C SER A 149 -31.21 3.81 31.14
N PHE A 150 -32.38 4.42 31.02
CA PHE A 150 -32.84 5.09 29.78
C PHE A 150 -33.00 4.16 28.57
N SER A 151 -33.33 2.88 28.79
CA SER A 151 -33.51 1.88 27.73
C SER A 151 -34.34 2.35 26.53
N GLY A 152 -35.46 3.05 26.76
CA GLY A 152 -36.28 3.60 25.67
C GLY A 152 -35.52 4.57 24.75
N VAL A 153 -34.68 5.44 25.32
CA VAL A 153 -33.84 6.37 24.55
C VAL A 153 -32.75 5.61 23.80
N LEU A 154 -32.10 4.64 24.46
CA LEU A 154 -31.06 3.80 23.84
C LEU A 154 -31.60 2.99 22.67
N SER A 155 -32.79 2.41 22.79
CA SER A 155 -33.46 1.67 21.73
C SER A 155 -33.81 2.56 20.54
N VAL A 156 -34.30 3.78 20.78
CA VAL A 156 -34.55 4.76 19.71
C VAL A 156 -33.25 5.13 18.99
N ILE A 157 -32.17 5.41 19.74
CA ILE A 157 -30.85 5.70 19.16
C ILE A 157 -30.36 4.51 18.32
N ALA A 158 -30.49 3.28 18.83
CA ALA A 158 -30.08 2.07 18.12
C ALA A 158 -30.85 1.90 16.80
N VAL A 159 -32.17 2.12 16.79
CA VAL A 159 -32.97 2.09 15.55
C VAL A 159 -32.48 3.14 14.55
N PHE A 160 -32.28 4.39 15.00
CA PHE A 160 -31.74 5.44 14.13
C PHE A 160 -30.37 5.08 13.57
N MET A 161 -29.47 4.54 14.40
CA MET A 161 -28.16 4.06 13.96
C MET A 161 -28.30 2.98 12.89
N ILE A 162 -29.12 1.96 13.11
CA ILE A 162 -29.34 0.86 12.15
C ILE A 162 -29.80 1.43 10.80
N VAL A 163 -30.78 2.33 10.80
CA VAL A 163 -31.28 2.97 9.58
C VAL A 163 -30.20 3.78 8.88
N ILE A 164 -29.43 4.59 9.60
CA ILE A 164 -28.37 5.42 9.02
C ILE A 164 -27.24 4.53 8.46
N PHE A 165 -26.81 3.50 9.19
CA PHE A 165 -25.82 2.53 8.72
C PHE A 165 -26.31 1.83 7.45
N PHE A 166 -27.56 1.37 7.44
CA PHE A 166 -28.15 0.72 6.28
C PHE A 166 -28.18 1.64 5.06
N VAL A 167 -28.75 2.85 5.19
CA VAL A 167 -28.86 3.82 4.09
C VAL A 167 -27.48 4.24 3.58
N THR A 168 -26.54 4.54 4.46
CA THR A 168 -25.19 4.99 4.07
C THR A 168 -24.42 3.87 3.36
N SER A 169 -24.57 2.62 3.82
CA SER A 169 -23.91 1.45 3.21
C SER A 169 -24.52 1.11 1.86
N ALA A 170 -25.85 1.10 1.76
CA ALA A 170 -26.58 0.82 0.52
C ALA A 170 -26.28 1.86 -0.57
N ASP A 171 -26.26 3.15 -0.22
CA ASP A 171 -25.91 4.23 -1.15
C ASP A 171 -24.47 4.09 -1.67
N SER A 172 -23.53 3.80 -0.76
CA SER A 172 -22.13 3.63 -1.13
C SER A 172 -21.93 2.40 -2.02
N ALA A 173 -22.63 1.30 -1.76
CA ALA A 173 -22.62 0.10 -2.60
C ALA A 173 -23.21 0.37 -3.99
N ALA A 174 -24.34 1.09 -4.07
CA ALA A 174 -24.98 1.50 -5.32
C ALA A 174 -24.04 2.34 -6.21
N ILE A 175 -23.30 3.27 -5.61
CA ILE A 175 -22.31 4.10 -6.33
C ILE A 175 -21.18 3.23 -6.89
N VAL A 176 -20.65 2.30 -6.11
CA VAL A 176 -19.54 1.45 -6.56
C VAL A 176 -19.99 0.49 -7.66
N MET A 177 -21.14 -0.18 -7.52
CA MET A 177 -21.67 -1.02 -8.58
C MET A 177 -21.88 -0.22 -9.87
N ASN A 178 -22.42 0.99 -9.75
CA ASN A 178 -22.62 1.84 -10.91
C ASN A 178 -21.33 2.22 -11.62
N MET A 179 -20.29 2.55 -10.85
CA MET A 179 -18.96 2.87 -11.38
C MET A 179 -18.34 1.67 -12.10
N LEU A 180 -18.44 0.48 -11.51
CA LEU A 180 -17.93 -0.77 -12.12
C LEU A 180 -18.65 -1.07 -13.44
N CYS A 181 -19.96 -0.86 -13.50
CA CYS A 181 -20.75 -1.01 -14.73
C CYS A 181 -20.60 0.15 -15.74
N SER A 182 -19.87 1.21 -15.37
CA SER A 182 -19.65 2.41 -16.19
C SER A 182 -18.18 2.60 -16.57
N ASN A 183 -17.41 1.51 -16.71
CA ASN A 183 -15.97 1.54 -17.02
C ASN A 183 -15.14 2.41 -16.06
N GLY A 184 -15.47 2.42 -14.77
CA GLY A 184 -14.73 3.18 -13.76
C GLY A 184 -15.10 4.67 -13.69
N LYS A 185 -16.12 5.12 -14.43
CA LYS A 185 -16.57 6.52 -14.38
C LYS A 185 -17.42 6.78 -13.14
N ASP A 186 -17.11 7.87 -12.44
CA ASP A 186 -17.88 8.34 -11.28
C ASP A 186 -19.01 9.32 -11.66
N ASP A 187 -18.85 10.02 -12.78
CA ASP A 187 -19.85 10.94 -13.30
C ASP A 187 -20.87 10.20 -14.17
N THR A 188 -21.89 9.70 -13.50
CA THR A 188 -22.92 8.82 -14.06
C THR A 188 -24.30 9.33 -13.67
N PRO A 189 -25.31 9.23 -14.55
CA PRO A 189 -26.67 9.68 -14.27
C PRO A 189 -27.24 9.11 -12.96
N VAL A 190 -28.01 9.93 -12.22
CA VAL A 190 -28.60 9.55 -10.93
C VAL A 190 -29.51 8.33 -11.05
N TRP A 191 -30.26 8.20 -12.16
CA TRP A 191 -31.16 7.06 -12.36
C TRP A 191 -30.45 5.70 -12.35
N GLN A 192 -29.20 5.62 -12.80
CA GLN A 192 -28.43 4.38 -12.78
C GLN A 192 -28.07 3.97 -11.34
N LYS A 193 -27.71 4.95 -10.50
CA LYS A 193 -27.46 4.72 -9.06
C LYS A 193 -28.72 4.24 -8.36
N VAL A 194 -29.87 4.87 -8.65
CA VAL A 194 -31.18 4.45 -8.13
C VAL A 194 -31.52 3.03 -8.58
N PHE A 195 -31.27 2.70 -9.86
CA PHE A 195 -31.48 1.35 -10.38
C PHE A 195 -30.70 0.29 -9.59
N TRP A 196 -29.41 0.52 -9.33
CA TRP A 196 -28.60 -0.42 -8.53
C TRP A 196 -29.05 -0.51 -7.07
N GLY A 197 -29.40 0.62 -6.45
CA GLY A 197 -29.94 0.64 -5.09
C GLY A 197 -31.25 -0.14 -4.95
N VAL A 198 -32.19 0.07 -5.88
CA VAL A 198 -33.47 -0.65 -5.91
C VAL A 198 -33.25 -2.13 -6.18
N THR A 199 -32.36 -2.49 -7.11
CA THR A 199 -32.05 -3.89 -7.43
C THR A 199 -31.53 -4.65 -6.20
N VAL A 200 -30.62 -4.05 -5.43
CA VAL A 200 -30.12 -4.63 -4.17
C VAL A 200 -31.25 -4.80 -3.16
N GLY A 201 -32.11 -3.79 -3.00
CA GLY A 201 -33.26 -3.87 -2.09
C GLY A 201 -34.24 -4.98 -2.48
N VAL A 202 -34.52 -5.13 -3.78
CA VAL A 202 -35.39 -6.19 -4.32
C VAL A 202 -34.79 -7.56 -4.08
N VAL A 203 -33.50 -7.76 -4.40
CA VAL A 203 -32.80 -9.03 -4.15
C VAL A 203 -32.79 -9.37 -2.67
N ALA A 204 -32.49 -8.40 -1.80
CA ALA A 204 -32.52 -8.59 -0.35
C ALA A 204 -33.91 -9.00 0.15
N ALA A 205 -34.98 -8.34 -0.34
CA ALA A 205 -36.35 -8.69 0.01
C ALA A 205 -36.71 -10.12 -0.43
N PHE A 206 -36.36 -10.51 -1.66
CA PHE A 206 -36.59 -11.86 -2.16
C PHE A 206 -35.85 -12.93 -1.36
N LEU A 207 -34.57 -12.69 -1.02
CA LEU A 207 -33.79 -13.62 -0.20
C LEU A 207 -34.37 -13.76 1.20
N MET A 208 -34.81 -12.64 1.79
CA MET A 208 -35.44 -12.65 3.11
C MET A 208 -36.74 -13.45 3.10
N LEU A 209 -37.55 -13.33 2.04
CA LEU A 209 -38.79 -14.10 1.87
C LEU A 209 -38.56 -15.58 1.53
N ALA A 210 -37.50 -15.90 0.78
CA ALA A 210 -37.23 -17.26 0.33
C ALA A 210 -36.69 -18.17 1.45
N GLY A 211 -35.83 -17.64 2.31
CA GLY A 211 -35.25 -18.44 3.41
C GLY A 211 -34.48 -17.62 4.45
N GLY A 212 -34.79 -16.33 4.56
CA GLY A 212 -34.27 -15.45 5.61
C GLY A 212 -32.75 -15.37 5.66
N LEU A 213 -32.21 -15.32 6.88
CA LEU A 213 -30.78 -15.20 7.14
C LEU A 213 -29.97 -16.36 6.55
N GLY A 214 -30.50 -17.59 6.60
CA GLY A 214 -29.80 -18.76 6.07
C GLY A 214 -29.55 -18.66 4.56
N SER A 215 -30.54 -18.20 3.78
CA SER A 215 -30.38 -17.97 2.35
C SER A 215 -29.38 -16.86 2.03
N LEU A 216 -29.37 -15.78 2.81
CA LEU A 216 -28.40 -14.69 2.69
C LEU A 216 -26.96 -15.17 2.95
N GLN A 217 -26.77 -15.98 3.99
CA GLN A 217 -25.47 -16.56 4.34
C GLN A 217 -24.97 -17.50 3.25
N ALA A 218 -25.81 -18.41 2.76
CA ALA A 218 -25.46 -19.35 1.71
C ALA A 218 -25.04 -18.63 0.41
N LEU A 219 -25.82 -17.62 -0.03
CA LEU A 219 -25.49 -16.84 -1.22
C LEU A 219 -24.15 -16.09 -1.06
N THR A 220 -23.88 -15.56 0.13
CA THR A 220 -22.62 -14.86 0.43
C THR A 220 -21.43 -15.80 0.28
N ILE A 221 -21.52 -17.02 0.83
CA ILE A 221 -20.46 -18.02 0.70
C ILE A 221 -20.25 -18.44 -0.76
N THR A 222 -21.32 -18.73 -1.49
CA THR A 222 -21.24 -19.15 -2.90
C THR A 222 -20.65 -18.07 -3.80
N THR A 223 -20.96 -16.78 -3.55
CA THR A 223 -20.45 -15.67 -4.36
C THR A 223 -19.02 -15.26 -3.99
N ALA A 224 -18.61 -15.45 -2.73
CA ALA A 224 -17.26 -15.12 -2.29
C ALA A 224 -16.18 -16.03 -2.88
N LEU A 225 -16.50 -17.32 -3.10
CA LEU A 225 -15.54 -18.29 -3.64
C LEU A 225 -14.98 -17.88 -5.02
N PRO A 226 -15.79 -17.63 -6.07
CA PRO A 226 -15.25 -17.17 -7.36
C PRO A 226 -14.57 -15.81 -7.23
N PHE A 227 -15.06 -14.95 -6.33
CA PHE A 227 -14.47 -13.64 -6.11
C PHE A 227 -13.07 -13.71 -5.47
N SER A 228 -12.80 -14.74 -4.66
CA SER A 228 -11.47 -14.96 -4.08
C SER A 228 -10.38 -15.14 -5.15
N ILE A 229 -10.71 -15.79 -6.28
CA ILE A 229 -9.80 -15.96 -7.41
C ILE A 229 -9.46 -14.61 -8.04
N VAL A 230 -10.46 -13.73 -8.17
CA VAL A 230 -10.27 -12.35 -8.67
C VAL A 230 -9.33 -11.56 -7.75
N LEU A 231 -9.49 -11.71 -6.43
CA LEU A 231 -8.63 -11.04 -5.45
C LEU A 231 -7.18 -11.54 -5.51
N LEU A 232 -6.95 -12.84 -5.70
CA LEU A 232 -5.60 -13.36 -5.91
C LEU A 232 -4.95 -12.76 -7.17
N GLY A 233 -5.72 -12.63 -8.25
CA GLY A 233 -5.28 -11.92 -9.46
C GLY A 233 -4.95 -10.45 -9.21
N ALA A 234 -5.76 -9.75 -8.41
CA ALA A 234 -5.51 -8.37 -8.02
C ALA A 234 -4.25 -8.21 -7.17
N ILE A 235 -3.98 -9.14 -6.24
CA ILE A 235 -2.75 -9.17 -5.44
C ILE A 235 -1.52 -9.35 -6.36
N TYR A 236 -1.58 -10.28 -7.30
CA TYR A 236 -0.50 -10.45 -8.28
C TYR A 236 -0.28 -9.19 -9.12
N GLY A 237 -1.37 -8.57 -9.59
CA GLY A 237 -1.32 -7.30 -10.33
C GLY A 237 -0.70 -6.16 -9.52
N LEU A 238 -1.00 -6.08 -8.22
CA LEU A 238 -0.41 -5.10 -7.30
C LEU A 238 1.10 -5.29 -7.17
N PHE A 239 1.58 -6.53 -6.96
CA PHE A 239 3.03 -6.80 -6.89
C PHE A 239 3.74 -6.43 -8.20
N LYS A 240 3.14 -6.76 -9.35
CA LYS A 240 3.69 -6.37 -10.66
C LYS A 240 3.75 -4.84 -10.81
N ALA A 241 2.68 -4.13 -10.44
CA ALA A 241 2.62 -2.67 -10.52
C ALA A 241 3.65 -2.01 -9.60
N LEU A 242 3.77 -2.47 -8.36
CA LEU A 242 4.76 -1.97 -7.40
C LEU A 242 6.19 -2.19 -7.89
N ARG A 243 6.48 -3.33 -8.54
CA ARG A 243 7.79 -3.58 -9.13
C ARG A 243 8.13 -2.56 -10.23
N VAL A 244 7.16 -2.26 -11.10
CA VAL A 244 7.33 -1.23 -12.14
C VAL A 244 7.54 0.15 -11.53
N ASP A 245 6.80 0.50 -10.48
CA ASP A 245 6.94 1.80 -9.81
C ASP A 245 8.27 1.94 -9.07
N LEU A 246 8.80 0.85 -8.50
CA LEU A 246 10.15 0.83 -7.92
C LEU A 246 11.21 1.12 -9.00
N THR A 247 11.14 0.43 -10.14
CA THR A 247 12.04 0.68 -11.26
C THR A 247 11.94 2.12 -11.78
N LYS A 248 10.72 2.68 -11.90
CA LYS A 248 10.52 4.09 -12.27
C LYS A 248 11.10 5.07 -11.25
N LYS A 249 11.00 4.76 -9.95
CA LYS A 249 11.56 5.59 -8.88
C LYS A 249 13.09 5.59 -8.94
N GLU A 250 13.70 4.44 -9.18
CA GLU A 250 15.14 4.33 -9.45
C GLU A 250 15.52 5.16 -10.68
N THR A 251 14.74 5.04 -11.78
CA THR A 251 14.93 5.87 -12.99
C THR A 251 14.85 7.38 -12.75
N ASN A 252 13.90 7.85 -11.94
CA ASN A 252 13.77 9.27 -11.63
C ASN A 252 14.92 9.82 -10.78
N ASN A 253 15.54 9.00 -9.92
CA ASN A 253 16.74 9.40 -9.20
C ASN A 253 17.97 9.49 -10.12
N PHE A 254 17.96 8.83 -11.29
CA PHE A 254 18.98 8.99 -12.33
C PHE A 254 18.81 10.27 -13.16
N SER A 255 17.71 11.03 -13.00
CA SER A 255 17.40 12.25 -13.75
C SER A 255 17.99 13.54 -13.13
N ASN A 256 19.13 13.46 -12.48
CA ASN A 256 19.90 14.67 -12.19
C ASN A 256 20.80 14.96 -13.39
N MET A 257 20.22 15.53 -14.46
CA MET A 257 21.02 16.20 -15.48
C MET A 257 21.83 17.28 -14.77
N PRO A 258 23.17 17.24 -14.81
CA PRO A 258 23.96 18.21 -14.06
C PRO A 258 23.69 19.62 -14.57
N ILE A 259 23.65 20.60 -13.68
CA ILE A 259 23.23 22.00 -13.95
C ILE A 259 23.99 22.62 -15.14
N SER A 260 25.23 22.19 -15.39
CA SER A 260 26.06 22.59 -16.53
C SER A 260 25.52 22.19 -17.91
N ASP A 261 24.68 21.15 -18.02
CA ASP A 261 24.12 20.71 -19.32
C ASP A 261 22.82 21.46 -19.67
N LEU A 262 22.28 22.26 -18.74
CA LEU A 262 21.16 23.19 -18.99
C LEU A 262 21.57 24.37 -19.89
N SER A 263 22.86 24.65 -20.03
CA SER A 263 23.34 25.74 -20.89
C SER A 263 23.31 25.38 -22.39
N LYS A 264 23.17 24.10 -22.74
CA LYS A 264 23.00 23.67 -24.14
C LYS A 264 21.55 23.92 -24.60
N PRO A 265 21.32 24.30 -25.87
CA PRO A 265 19.99 24.35 -26.45
C PRO A 265 19.25 23.02 -26.27
N TRP A 266 17.95 23.06 -25.96
CA TRP A 266 17.16 21.85 -25.71
C TRP A 266 17.11 20.90 -26.90
N GLN A 267 17.34 21.41 -28.13
CA GLN A 267 17.44 20.63 -29.35
C GLN A 267 18.66 19.70 -29.35
N GLU A 268 19.82 20.18 -28.89
CA GLU A 268 21.02 19.35 -28.76
C GLU A 268 20.85 18.30 -27.67
N ARG A 269 20.22 18.70 -26.54
CA ARG A 269 19.87 17.78 -25.44
C ARG A 269 18.91 16.69 -25.91
N LEU A 270 17.91 17.04 -26.71
CA LEU A 270 16.97 16.07 -27.29
C LEU A 270 17.66 15.17 -28.33
N SER A 271 18.54 15.72 -29.18
CA SER A 271 19.28 14.91 -30.15
C SER A 271 20.14 13.87 -29.47
N ALA A 272 20.80 14.21 -28.35
CA ALA A 272 21.62 13.28 -27.58
C ALA A 272 20.81 12.14 -26.95
N ILE A 273 19.55 12.40 -26.56
CA ILE A 273 18.63 11.38 -26.03
C ILE A 273 18.12 10.45 -27.14
N ILE A 274 17.96 10.98 -28.36
CA ILE A 274 17.40 10.24 -29.50
C ILE A 274 18.46 9.44 -30.25
N THR A 275 19.67 9.97 -30.41
CA THR A 275 20.77 9.27 -31.06
C THR A 275 21.28 8.20 -30.12
N LEU A 276 21.01 6.92 -30.41
CA LEU A 276 21.64 5.80 -29.73
C LEU A 276 23.12 5.74 -30.16
N PRO A 277 24.06 6.17 -29.32
CA PRO A 277 25.45 6.28 -29.73
C PRO A 277 26.07 4.90 -29.94
N GLY A 278 26.83 4.76 -31.03
CA GLY A 278 27.52 3.52 -31.34
C GLY A 278 28.81 3.36 -30.52
N LYS A 279 29.47 2.20 -30.64
CA LYS A 279 30.77 1.94 -29.98
C LYS A 279 31.82 3.02 -30.27
N LYS A 280 31.80 3.58 -31.48
CA LYS A 280 32.74 4.62 -31.93
C LYS A 280 32.55 5.92 -31.16
N ASP A 281 31.30 6.32 -30.94
CA ASP A 281 30.95 7.56 -30.23
C ASP A 281 31.31 7.44 -28.75
N GLY A 282 31.03 6.29 -28.13
CA GLY A 282 31.44 5.98 -26.77
C GLY A 282 32.97 6.04 -26.58
N LYS A 283 33.75 5.43 -27.50
CA LYS A 283 35.22 5.48 -27.45
C LYS A 283 35.76 6.90 -27.67
N LYS A 284 35.13 7.69 -28.53
CA LYS A 284 35.50 9.09 -28.73
C LYS A 284 35.30 9.89 -27.44
N PHE A 285 34.15 9.71 -26.78
CA PHE A 285 33.85 10.35 -25.50
C PHE A 285 34.85 10.00 -24.40
N LEU A 286 35.22 8.72 -24.24
CA LEU A 286 36.24 8.31 -23.25
C LEU A 286 37.59 9.02 -23.46
N ASN A 287 38.05 9.10 -24.72
CA ASN A 287 39.38 9.61 -25.02
C ASN A 287 39.46 11.14 -25.06
N GLU A 288 38.42 11.81 -25.57
CA GLU A 288 38.44 13.27 -25.76
C GLU A 288 37.92 14.02 -24.53
N VAL A 289 36.90 13.50 -23.84
CA VAL A 289 36.22 14.19 -22.73
C VAL A 289 36.65 13.63 -21.39
N VAL A 290 36.47 12.32 -21.16
CA VAL A 290 36.71 11.69 -19.84
C VAL A 290 38.19 11.76 -19.45
N LEU A 291 39.08 11.37 -20.36
CA LEU A 291 40.51 11.35 -20.09
C LEU A 291 41.06 12.76 -19.82
N LYS A 292 40.57 13.77 -20.52
CA LYS A 292 40.96 15.17 -20.29
C LYS A 292 40.48 15.68 -18.93
N ALA A 293 39.21 15.45 -18.59
CA ALA A 293 38.64 15.79 -17.29
C ALA A 293 39.38 15.10 -16.12
N PHE A 294 39.74 13.83 -16.27
CA PHE A 294 40.45 13.08 -15.22
C PHE A 294 41.90 13.52 -15.06
N ASN A 295 42.56 13.94 -16.14
CA ASN A 295 43.91 14.51 -16.06
C ASN A 295 43.90 15.88 -15.36
N GLU A 296 42.91 16.73 -15.62
CA GLU A 296 42.74 18.00 -14.92
C GLU A 296 42.51 17.78 -13.41
N LEU A 297 41.62 16.84 -13.06
CA LEU A 297 41.42 16.42 -11.67
C LEU A 297 42.69 15.85 -11.03
N LYS A 298 43.45 15.02 -11.76
CA LYS A 298 44.72 14.46 -11.29
C LYS A 298 45.72 15.57 -10.92
N GLU A 299 45.86 16.58 -11.78
CA GLU A 299 46.75 17.71 -11.53
C GLU A 299 46.31 18.52 -10.30
N GLU A 300 45.00 18.77 -10.14
CA GLU A 300 44.47 19.47 -8.98
C GLU A 300 44.61 18.66 -7.68
N PHE A 301 44.35 17.34 -7.69
CA PHE A 301 44.61 16.49 -6.53
C PHE A 301 46.09 16.48 -6.15
N ALA A 302 47.00 16.44 -7.13
CA ALA A 302 48.44 16.51 -6.88
C ALA A 302 48.87 17.85 -6.26
N LYS A 303 48.29 18.98 -6.69
CA LYS A 303 48.53 20.30 -6.07
C LYS A 303 48.10 20.36 -4.60
N ASN A 304 47.08 19.57 -4.24
CA ASN A 304 46.59 19.46 -2.87
C ASN A 304 47.26 18.32 -2.06
N GLY A 305 48.34 17.73 -2.58
CA GLY A 305 49.14 16.73 -1.86
C GLY A 305 48.58 15.31 -1.87
N LEU A 306 47.63 14.99 -2.75
CA LEU A 306 47.03 13.67 -2.89
C LEU A 306 47.59 12.94 -4.12
N GLU A 307 47.92 11.65 -3.97
CA GLU A 307 48.39 10.83 -5.09
C GLU A 307 47.21 10.34 -5.94
N ALA A 308 46.96 11.01 -7.07
CA ALA A 308 45.95 10.61 -8.04
C ALA A 308 46.58 9.91 -9.25
N ASN A 309 46.02 8.77 -9.66
CA ASN A 309 46.43 8.00 -10.82
C ASN A 309 45.26 7.80 -11.77
N VAL A 310 45.50 8.06 -13.07
CA VAL A 310 44.52 7.81 -14.14
C VAL A 310 44.98 6.60 -14.93
N THR A 311 44.11 5.61 -15.06
CA THR A 311 44.36 4.40 -15.85
C THR A 311 43.39 4.37 -17.03
N ASN A 312 43.93 4.26 -18.24
CA ASN A 312 43.15 4.18 -19.47
C ASN A 312 43.19 2.75 -20.01
N GLY A 313 42.02 2.13 -20.17
CA GLY A 313 41.83 0.81 -20.77
C GLY A 313 41.07 0.89 -22.09
N GLU A 314 40.85 -0.24 -22.76
CA GLU A 314 40.24 -0.23 -24.10
C GLU A 314 38.78 0.27 -24.12
N ASN A 315 38.06 0.06 -23.02
CA ASN A 315 36.64 0.43 -22.86
C ASN A 315 36.36 1.10 -21.51
N PHE A 316 37.38 1.58 -20.80
CA PHE A 316 37.20 2.25 -19.52
C PHE A 316 38.30 3.27 -19.24
N VAL A 317 37.98 4.29 -18.45
CA VAL A 317 38.95 5.23 -17.88
C VAL A 317 38.66 5.34 -16.39
N ASN A 318 39.68 5.10 -15.55
CA ASN A 318 39.55 5.14 -14.09
C ASN A 318 40.48 6.20 -13.49
N LEU A 319 39.94 6.99 -12.57
CA LEU A 319 40.66 7.84 -11.64
C LEU A 319 40.71 7.14 -10.27
N ASN A 320 41.90 6.96 -9.72
CA ASN A 320 42.12 6.45 -8.37
C ASN A 320 42.87 7.51 -7.56
N VAL A 321 42.30 7.94 -6.44
CA VAL A 321 42.91 8.90 -5.52
C VAL A 321 43.30 8.17 -4.25
N GLY A 322 44.61 8.11 -3.99
CA GLY A 322 45.20 7.49 -2.81
C GLY A 322 44.97 8.35 -1.57
N LEU A 323 44.51 7.73 -0.48
CA LEU A 323 44.26 8.39 0.81
C LEU A 323 45.15 7.86 1.95
N GLY A 324 46.29 7.25 1.61
CA GLY A 324 47.23 6.69 2.58
C GLY A 324 46.72 5.38 3.18
N ASP A 325 46.53 5.35 4.50
CA ASP A 325 46.01 4.18 5.23
C ASP A 325 44.48 4.03 5.13
N GLU A 326 43.80 5.04 4.58
CA GLU A 326 42.35 5.04 4.39
C GLU A 326 41.91 4.38 3.08
N MET A 327 40.62 4.11 2.98
CA MET A 327 40.06 3.52 1.77
C MET A 327 40.17 4.49 0.58
N ASP A 328 41.00 4.14 -0.40
CA ASP A 328 41.14 4.91 -1.66
C ASP A 328 39.81 5.17 -2.35
N PHE A 329 39.69 6.36 -2.95
CA PHE A 329 38.57 6.74 -3.80
C PHE A 329 38.83 6.31 -5.24
N ARG A 330 37.87 5.58 -5.83
CA ARG A 330 37.91 5.19 -7.24
C ARG A 330 36.67 5.70 -7.95
N TYR A 331 36.90 6.35 -9.08
CA TYR A 331 35.84 6.75 -10.00
C TYR A 331 36.21 6.27 -11.41
N GLY A 332 35.38 5.42 -12.00
CA GLY A 332 35.58 4.85 -13.32
C GLY A 332 34.43 5.12 -14.26
N VAL A 333 34.73 5.35 -15.54
CA VAL A 333 33.72 5.39 -16.60
C VAL A 333 33.97 4.20 -17.52
N TYR A 334 32.97 3.33 -17.64
CA TYR A 334 33.02 2.08 -18.40
C TYR A 334 32.03 2.11 -19.55
N LEU A 335 32.46 1.66 -20.73
CA LEU A 335 31.56 1.47 -21.87
C LEU A 335 30.85 0.11 -21.75
N THR A 336 29.58 0.16 -21.37
CA THR A 336 28.71 -1.03 -21.24
C THR A 336 27.81 -1.16 -22.47
N LYS A 337 27.56 -2.40 -22.91
CA LYS A 337 26.59 -2.69 -23.98
C LYS A 337 25.19 -2.79 -23.37
N SER A 338 24.21 -2.11 -23.97
CA SER A 338 22.79 -2.22 -23.57
C SER A 338 21.90 -2.54 -24.77
N HIS A 339 20.80 -3.27 -24.51
CA HIS A 339 19.81 -3.62 -25.52
C HIS A 339 18.93 -2.41 -25.83
N SER A 340 18.79 -2.09 -27.13
CA SER A 340 17.91 -1.00 -27.56
C SER A 340 16.49 -1.21 -27.04
N PRO A 341 15.79 -0.16 -26.54
CA PRO A 341 14.36 -0.23 -26.31
C PRO A 341 13.64 -0.58 -27.63
N ASP A 342 12.67 -1.51 -27.60
CA ASP A 342 11.88 -2.01 -28.75
C ASP A 342 11.20 -0.94 -29.64
N TYR A 343 11.31 0.35 -29.30
CA TYR A 343 10.68 1.47 -29.99
C TYR A 343 11.51 2.04 -31.17
N THR A 344 12.77 1.63 -31.35
CA THR A 344 13.61 2.13 -32.46
C THR A 344 13.61 1.17 -33.64
N ARG A 345 13.38 1.72 -34.84
CA ARG A 345 13.53 1.05 -36.15
C ARG A 345 14.82 0.24 -36.21
N GLU A 346 14.74 -0.90 -36.91
CA GLU A 346 15.86 -1.74 -37.36
C GLU A 346 17.12 -0.90 -37.58
N LEU A 347 18.06 -0.97 -36.64
CA LEU A 347 19.39 -0.45 -36.81
C LEU A 347 20.16 -1.53 -37.59
N ASP A 348 20.72 -1.18 -38.74
CA ASP A 348 21.56 -2.11 -39.51
C ASP A 348 22.80 -2.49 -38.67
N GLY A 349 22.79 -3.71 -38.14
CA GLY A 349 23.88 -4.35 -37.39
C GLY A 349 23.67 -4.33 -35.87
N ASP A 350 23.81 -5.52 -35.25
CA ASP A 350 23.67 -5.85 -33.81
C ASP A 350 22.97 -4.77 -32.97
N ASP A 351 21.71 -5.00 -32.58
CA ASP A 351 20.75 -4.17 -31.78
C ASP A 351 21.26 -3.64 -30.40
N LEU A 352 22.51 -3.21 -30.33
CA LEU A 352 23.28 -2.91 -29.15
C LEU A 352 23.79 -1.48 -29.24
N TYR A 353 23.30 -0.62 -28.36
CA TYR A 353 23.88 0.70 -28.13
C TYR A 353 24.86 0.66 -26.96
N TYR A 354 25.78 1.62 -26.93
CA TYR A 354 26.79 1.72 -25.88
C TYR A 354 26.44 2.85 -24.92
N ARG A 355 26.58 2.60 -23.62
CA ARG A 355 26.43 3.58 -22.54
C ARG A 355 27.77 3.79 -21.88
N ALA A 356 28.05 5.00 -21.41
CA ALA A 356 29.22 5.29 -20.58
C ALA A 356 28.78 5.32 -19.11
N GLU A 357 28.85 4.18 -18.43
CA GLU A 357 28.36 4.01 -17.06
C GLU A 357 29.45 4.29 -16.03
N VAL A 358 29.05 4.91 -14.91
CA VAL A 358 29.98 5.23 -13.82
C VAL A 358 30.08 4.07 -12.83
N TYR A 359 31.29 3.75 -12.42
CA TYR A 359 31.61 2.74 -11.42
C TYR A 359 32.46 3.35 -10.32
N LEU A 360 32.00 3.23 -9.08
CA LEU A 360 32.78 3.54 -7.88
C LEU A 360 33.42 2.25 -7.35
N LYS A 361 34.18 2.34 -6.26
CA LYS A 361 34.79 1.17 -5.61
C LYS A 361 33.74 0.17 -5.11
N GLU A 362 32.56 0.66 -4.76
CA GLU A 362 31.42 -0.08 -4.21
C GLU A 362 30.57 -0.75 -5.31
N GLY A 363 30.77 -0.39 -6.58
CA GLY A 363 30.03 -0.95 -7.70
C GLY A 363 29.56 0.09 -8.74
N GLY A 364 28.87 -0.41 -9.76
CA GLY A 364 28.23 0.42 -10.79
C GLY A 364 27.16 1.33 -10.18
N GLN A 365 27.11 2.57 -10.63
CA GLN A 365 26.13 3.56 -10.18
C GLN A 365 24.94 3.68 -11.14
N ASP A 366 24.91 2.87 -12.21
CA ASP A 366 23.80 2.68 -13.15
C ASP A 366 23.31 3.94 -13.91
N TYR A 367 24.05 5.05 -13.87
CA TYR A 367 23.80 6.23 -14.72
C TYR A 367 24.80 6.36 -15.87
N ASP A 368 24.31 6.92 -16.99
CA ASP A 368 25.06 7.14 -18.22
C ASP A 368 25.52 8.59 -18.29
N VAL A 369 26.83 8.78 -18.48
CA VAL A 369 27.47 10.11 -18.61
C VAL A 369 27.80 10.46 -20.06
N LEU A 370 27.44 9.60 -21.01
CA LEU A 370 27.75 9.79 -22.42
C LEU A 370 27.09 11.08 -22.95
N GLY A 371 27.92 12.01 -23.44
CA GLY A 371 27.48 13.33 -23.93
C GLY A 371 27.57 14.47 -22.92
N TRP A 372 27.93 14.19 -21.66
CA TRP A 372 28.22 15.21 -20.66
C TRP A 372 29.44 16.07 -21.07
N SER A 373 29.50 17.32 -20.60
CA SER A 373 30.68 18.15 -20.81
C SER A 373 31.82 17.79 -19.83
N GLU A 374 33.04 18.20 -20.13
CA GLU A 374 34.20 18.03 -19.21
C GLU A 374 33.89 18.61 -17.82
N ALA A 375 33.38 19.84 -17.76
CA ALA A 375 33.02 20.51 -16.51
C ALA A 375 31.92 19.77 -15.73
N THR A 376 30.99 19.15 -16.46
CA THR A 376 29.92 18.35 -15.88
C THR A 376 30.48 17.12 -15.17
N LEU A 377 31.36 16.39 -15.85
CA LEU A 377 31.98 15.19 -15.34
C LEU A 377 32.88 15.49 -14.13
N ILE A 378 33.63 16.60 -14.18
CA ILE A 378 34.46 17.04 -13.05
C ILE A 378 33.62 17.30 -11.80
N ASN A 379 32.51 18.03 -11.93
CA ASN A 379 31.63 18.32 -10.80
C ASN A 379 31.03 17.04 -10.20
N ASP A 380 30.65 16.07 -11.03
CA ASP A 380 30.11 14.80 -10.56
C ASP A 380 31.17 14.00 -9.77
N VAL A 381 32.41 13.94 -10.26
CA VAL A 381 33.53 13.32 -9.52
C VAL A 381 33.76 14.00 -8.17
N ILE A 382 33.72 15.33 -8.11
CA ILE A 382 33.89 16.10 -6.86
C ILE A 382 32.76 15.78 -5.87
N GLU A 383 31.52 15.69 -6.33
CA GLU A 383 30.38 15.37 -5.46
C GLU A 383 30.47 13.94 -4.92
N GLN A 384 30.89 12.97 -5.75
CA GLN A 384 31.14 11.60 -5.28
C GLN A 384 32.32 11.54 -4.31
N TYR A 385 33.39 12.29 -4.55
CA TYR A 385 34.52 12.39 -3.63
C TYR A 385 34.10 13.00 -2.29
N ARG A 386 33.25 14.03 -2.28
CA ARG A 386 32.69 14.59 -1.03
C ARG A 386 31.90 13.55 -0.24
N LYS A 387 31.05 12.77 -0.90
CA LYS A 387 30.29 11.67 -0.26
C LYS A 387 31.24 10.62 0.33
N HIS A 388 32.29 10.26 -0.41
CA HIS A 388 33.33 9.33 0.06
C HIS A 388 34.03 9.85 1.33
N MET A 389 34.41 11.12 1.35
CA MET A 389 35.03 11.75 2.53
C MET A 389 34.08 11.75 3.74
N GLN A 390 32.80 12.06 3.52
CA GLN A 390 31.79 12.00 4.58
C GLN A 390 31.58 10.57 5.10
N PHE A 391 31.59 9.57 4.23
CA PHE A 391 31.54 8.16 4.61
C PHE A 391 32.73 7.77 5.50
N LEU A 392 33.96 8.15 5.11
CA LEU A 392 35.15 7.90 5.94
C LEU A 392 35.06 8.58 7.31
N HIS A 393 34.48 9.78 7.40
CA HIS A 393 34.25 10.44 8.68
C HIS A 393 33.30 9.66 9.59
N VAL A 394 32.18 9.16 9.05
CA VAL A 394 31.19 8.39 9.83
C VAL A 394 31.72 7.03 10.26
N VAL A 395 32.58 6.39 9.46
CA VAL A 395 33.17 5.08 9.81
C VAL A 395 34.28 5.19 10.86
N ARG A 396 34.86 6.39 11.03
CA ARG A 396 35.89 6.67 12.05
C ARG A 396 35.31 6.97 13.44
N GLU A 397 34.05 7.41 13.54
CA GLU A 397 33.31 7.57 14.80
C GLU A 397 32.71 6.23 15.25
#